data_AF-A0A965EII4-F1
#
_entry.id   AF-A0A965EII4-F1
#
_cell.length_a   1.000
_cell.length_b   1.000
_cell.length_c   1.000
_cell.angle_alpha   90.00
_cell.angle_beta   90.00
_cell.angle_gamma   90.00
#
_symmetry.space_group_name_H-M   'P 1'
#
loop_
_entity.id
_entity.type
_entity.pdbx_description
1 polymer ?
#
loop_
_entity_poly.entity_id
_entity_poly.type
_entity_poly.pdbx_seq_one_letter_code
_entity_poly.pdbx_strand_id
1 'polypeptide(L)'
;MEYVISGIQQVGIGVRDAEEAWTWYRKHFGFDVPIFKDAARASLMTRYTSGIAETRYAILAMNLQGGGGFEIWQYTSKEPVAASSKPVLGDTGIFAVKLKSNDVEQSYQSLKSKGANVLGKPEKAPDGRMHFFVEDPYANLFEITEGHSWFKRGTFPNGGVSGVVIGVSDMEKALPLYKNILGHQSVCYDTTQKFSDLENLKGGKDTFRRVLLKVSGPCRGAFGNLLGSTEIELVETKERKPAKIYESRNWGDLGFIHVCFDIRGMKLLAKKCTEVGNAFTVDSSNSFDMGKAAGHFSYIEDPDQTLIEFVETHKIPIIEKLGLFLNIKNRAPEKPLPNWMLGMLSLNRVKD
;
A
#
# COMPACT_ATOMS: atom_id res chain seq x y z
N MET A 1 5.07 22.43 15.50
CA MET A 1 4.40 21.13 15.36
C MET A 1 4.86 20.52 14.06
N GLU A 2 5.23 19.25 14.07
CA GLU A 2 5.57 18.47 12.88
C GLU A 2 4.31 17.73 12.39
N TYR A 3 4.29 17.33 11.12
CA TYR A 3 3.26 16.40 10.64
C TYR A 3 3.58 14.99 11.17
N VAL A 4 2.55 14.16 11.29
CA VAL A 4 2.66 12.77 11.76
C VAL A 4 2.28 11.85 10.61
N ILE A 5 3.07 10.80 10.39
CA ILE A 5 2.70 9.69 9.51
C ILE A 5 2.40 8.50 10.42
N SER A 6 1.17 8.00 10.36
CA SER A 6 0.73 6.88 11.21
C SER A 6 1.18 5.52 10.66
N GLY A 7 1.34 5.43 9.33
CA GLY A 7 1.68 4.21 8.61
C GLY A 7 1.10 4.21 7.20
N ILE A 8 1.26 3.08 6.49
CA ILE A 8 0.57 2.84 5.21
C ILE A 8 -0.89 2.59 5.53
N GLN A 9 -1.79 3.44 5.03
CA GLN A 9 -3.23 3.28 5.20
C GLN A 9 -3.78 2.24 4.25
N GLN A 10 -3.40 2.33 2.97
CA GLN A 10 -3.77 1.38 1.93
C GLN A 10 -2.75 1.35 0.79
N VAL A 11 -2.85 0.32 -0.04
CA VAL A 11 -2.31 0.33 -1.41
C VAL A 11 -3.49 0.24 -2.37
N GLY A 12 -3.50 1.12 -3.37
CA GLY A 12 -4.51 1.10 -4.42
C GLY A 12 -4.21 -0.01 -5.44
N ILE A 13 -5.23 -0.77 -5.83
CA ILE A 13 -5.12 -1.89 -6.77
C ILE A 13 -6.18 -1.74 -7.86
N GLY A 14 -5.76 -1.38 -9.07
CA GLY A 14 -6.62 -1.36 -10.25
C GLY A 14 -6.95 -2.78 -10.70
N VAL A 15 -8.23 -3.09 -10.85
CA VAL A 15 -8.75 -4.41 -11.24
C VAL A 15 -9.91 -4.26 -12.23
N ARG A 16 -10.25 -5.36 -12.92
CA ARG A 16 -11.40 -5.39 -13.83
C ARG A 16 -12.71 -5.56 -13.08
N ASP A 17 -12.72 -6.38 -12.03
CA ASP A 17 -13.87 -6.61 -11.15
C ASP A 17 -13.44 -6.54 -9.69
N ALA A 18 -13.94 -5.52 -8.98
CA ALA A 18 -13.59 -5.27 -7.59
C ALA A 18 -14.16 -6.32 -6.61
N GLU A 19 -15.34 -6.88 -6.87
CA GLU A 19 -15.95 -7.88 -5.98
C GLU A 19 -15.30 -9.25 -6.15
N GLU A 20 -14.93 -9.61 -7.39
CA GLU A 20 -14.13 -10.80 -7.69
C GLU A 20 -12.76 -10.73 -6.99
N ALA A 21 -12.03 -9.63 -7.22
CA ALA A 21 -10.72 -9.41 -6.61
C ALA A 21 -10.83 -9.43 -5.07
N TRP A 22 -11.81 -8.72 -4.51
CA TRP A 22 -12.01 -8.70 -3.07
C TRP A 22 -12.32 -10.09 -2.50
N THR A 23 -13.17 -10.86 -3.18
CA THR A 23 -13.46 -12.25 -2.78
C THR A 23 -12.21 -13.11 -2.75
N TRP A 24 -11.31 -12.93 -3.73
CA TRP A 24 -10.02 -13.63 -3.71
C TRP A 24 -9.15 -13.16 -2.52
N TYR A 25 -9.03 -11.86 -2.26
CA TYR A 25 -8.24 -11.33 -1.13
C TYR A 25 -8.80 -11.73 0.23
N ARG A 26 -10.13 -11.87 0.40
CA ARG A 26 -10.72 -12.40 1.64
C ARG A 26 -10.29 -13.84 1.88
N LYS A 27 -10.47 -14.70 0.88
CA LYS A 27 -10.19 -16.14 0.97
C LYS A 27 -8.70 -16.44 1.14
N HIS A 28 -7.82 -15.67 0.51
CA HIS A 28 -6.37 -15.95 0.47
C HIS A 28 -5.58 -15.14 1.51
N PHE A 29 -5.94 -13.88 1.74
CA PHE A 29 -5.16 -12.96 2.58
C PHE A 29 -5.91 -12.45 3.83
N GLY A 30 -7.20 -12.74 3.99
CA GLY A 30 -7.96 -12.34 5.18
C GLY A 30 -8.33 -10.86 5.23
N PHE A 31 -8.43 -10.19 4.08
CA PHE A 31 -8.88 -8.79 3.97
C PHE A 31 -10.42 -8.71 4.00
N ASP A 32 -11.01 -9.19 5.07
CA ASP A 32 -12.45 -9.48 5.19
C ASP A 32 -13.28 -8.39 5.87
N VAL A 33 -12.67 -7.26 6.21
CA VAL A 33 -13.35 -6.12 6.84
C VAL A 33 -13.42 -4.95 5.88
N PRO A 34 -14.57 -4.69 5.22
CA PRO A 34 -14.76 -3.49 4.43
C PRO A 34 -14.87 -2.27 5.35
N ILE A 35 -14.14 -1.22 5.01
CA ILE A 35 -14.26 0.11 5.62
C ILE A 35 -15.30 0.94 4.87
N PHE A 36 -15.30 0.85 3.55
CA PHE A 36 -16.36 1.37 2.69
C PHE A 36 -16.44 0.60 1.37
N LYS A 37 -17.58 0.74 0.73
CA LYS A 37 -17.81 0.45 -0.68
C LYS A 37 -18.44 1.69 -1.29
N ASP A 38 -17.87 2.20 -2.37
CA ASP A 38 -18.27 3.50 -2.90
C ASP A 38 -18.19 3.56 -4.42
N ALA A 39 -19.17 4.22 -5.04
CA ALA A 39 -19.18 4.53 -6.46
C ALA A 39 -19.18 6.04 -6.64
N ALA A 40 -18.17 6.56 -7.33
CA ALA A 40 -17.97 8.01 -7.44
C ALA A 40 -17.27 8.39 -8.75
N ARG A 41 -17.21 9.69 -9.02
CA ARG A 41 -16.39 10.26 -10.09
C ARG A 41 -15.07 10.78 -9.52
N ALA A 42 -13.95 10.36 -10.11
CA ALA A 42 -12.60 10.76 -9.69
C ALA A 42 -12.20 12.13 -10.27
N SER A 43 -12.96 13.18 -9.98
CA SER A 43 -12.81 14.51 -10.62
C SER A 43 -11.46 15.20 -10.36
N LEU A 44 -10.76 14.85 -9.29
CA LEU A 44 -9.45 15.42 -8.94
C LEU A 44 -8.28 14.68 -9.57
N MET A 45 -8.53 13.53 -10.22
CA MET A 45 -7.49 12.66 -10.78
C MET A 45 -7.30 12.86 -12.29
N THR A 46 -7.88 13.92 -12.89
CA THR A 46 -7.82 14.20 -14.34
C THR A 46 -6.38 14.26 -14.86
N ARG A 47 -5.44 14.78 -14.05
CA ARG A 47 -4.00 14.75 -14.35
C ARG A 47 -3.47 13.35 -14.67
N TYR A 48 -3.97 12.33 -13.99
CA TYR A 48 -3.54 10.94 -14.13
C TYR A 48 -4.51 10.07 -14.93
N THR A 49 -5.53 10.68 -15.53
CA THR A 49 -6.59 10.02 -16.29
C THR A 49 -6.79 10.70 -17.65
N SER A 50 -5.69 11.17 -18.25
CA SER A 50 -5.67 11.78 -19.58
C SER A 50 -6.63 12.98 -19.74
N GLY A 51 -6.84 13.74 -18.66
CA GLY A 51 -7.75 14.89 -18.63
C GLY A 51 -9.23 14.55 -18.39
N ILE A 52 -9.58 13.28 -18.18
CA ILE A 52 -10.97 12.81 -18.09
C ILE A 52 -11.35 12.49 -16.65
N ALA A 53 -12.48 13.03 -16.17
CA ALA A 53 -13.03 12.69 -14.86
C ALA A 53 -13.80 11.37 -14.91
N GLU A 54 -13.08 10.27 -14.74
CA GLU A 54 -13.59 8.91 -14.87
C GLU A 54 -14.48 8.49 -13.70
N THR A 55 -15.45 7.60 -13.95
CA THR A 55 -16.29 7.02 -12.90
C THR A 55 -15.73 5.67 -12.45
N ARG A 56 -15.84 5.40 -11.15
CA ARG A 56 -15.21 4.24 -10.52
C ARG A 56 -16.09 3.62 -9.44
N TYR A 57 -15.80 2.36 -9.15
CA TYR A 57 -16.20 1.65 -7.95
C TYR A 57 -14.95 1.32 -7.13
N ALA A 58 -15.02 1.49 -5.81
CA ALA A 58 -13.90 1.21 -4.91
C ALA A 58 -14.36 0.48 -3.65
N ILE A 59 -13.52 -0.46 -3.20
CA ILE A 59 -13.67 -1.17 -1.93
C ILE A 59 -12.38 -0.95 -1.12
N LEU A 60 -12.47 -0.25 0.01
CA LEU A 60 -11.38 -0.24 0.98
C LEU A 60 -11.58 -1.37 1.97
N ALA A 61 -10.70 -2.37 1.94
CA ALA A 61 -10.77 -3.55 2.81
C ALA A 61 -9.53 -3.69 3.67
N MET A 62 -9.72 -4.14 4.92
CA MET A 62 -8.68 -4.28 5.93
C MET A 62 -8.56 -5.72 6.43
N ASN A 63 -7.35 -6.12 6.81
CA ASN A 63 -7.11 -7.28 7.65
C ASN A 63 -6.90 -6.80 9.10
N LEU A 64 -7.83 -7.13 10.00
CA LEU A 64 -7.80 -6.66 11.39
C LEU A 64 -6.76 -7.35 12.28
N GLN A 65 -5.88 -8.20 11.74
CA GLN A 65 -4.64 -8.54 12.44
C GLN A 65 -3.64 -7.35 12.46
N GLY A 66 -3.92 -6.32 11.67
CA GLY A 66 -3.19 -5.06 11.57
C GLY A 66 -2.41 -4.95 10.27
N GLY A 67 -1.84 -3.78 9.99
CA GLY A 67 -1.32 -3.41 8.67
C GLY A 67 -2.30 -2.49 7.93
N GLY A 68 -1.84 -1.92 6.82
CA GLY A 68 -2.68 -1.18 5.87
C GLY A 68 -3.65 -2.10 5.12
N GLY A 69 -4.63 -1.47 4.46
CA GLY A 69 -5.67 -2.10 3.67
C GLY A 69 -5.34 -2.19 2.18
N PHE A 70 -6.32 -2.66 1.42
CA PHE A 70 -6.36 -2.55 -0.04
C PHE A 70 -7.49 -1.61 -0.43
N GLU A 71 -7.19 -0.61 -1.26
CA GLU A 71 -8.22 0.10 -2.02
C GLU A 71 -8.33 -0.55 -3.39
N ILE A 72 -9.30 -1.45 -3.51
CA ILE A 72 -9.57 -2.21 -4.73
C ILE A 72 -10.39 -1.31 -5.64
N TRP A 73 -9.86 -1.01 -6.81
CA TRP A 73 -10.33 0.07 -7.66
C TRP A 73 -10.71 -0.44 -9.04
N GLN A 74 -11.91 -0.09 -9.50
CA GLN A 74 -12.47 -0.54 -10.77
C GLN A 74 -13.03 0.65 -11.55
N TYR A 75 -12.60 0.84 -12.80
CA TYR A 75 -13.29 1.73 -13.73
C TYR A 75 -14.72 1.24 -13.98
N THR A 76 -15.69 2.15 -13.95
CA THR A 76 -17.07 1.87 -14.41
C THR A 76 -17.40 2.62 -15.69
N SER A 77 -16.57 3.59 -16.09
CA SER A 77 -16.71 4.34 -17.35
C SER A 77 -16.01 3.69 -18.53
N LYS A 78 -15.04 2.79 -18.31
CA LYS A 78 -14.25 2.13 -19.35
C LYS A 78 -13.65 0.81 -18.87
N GLU A 79 -13.10 0.04 -19.80
CA GLU A 79 -12.27 -1.12 -19.47
C GLU A 79 -10.85 -0.70 -19.03
N PRO A 80 -10.32 -1.24 -17.93
CA PRO A 80 -8.95 -0.97 -17.50
C PRO A 80 -7.93 -1.64 -18.43
N VAL A 81 -6.79 -0.97 -18.63
CA VAL A 81 -5.72 -1.42 -19.52
C VAL A 81 -4.63 -2.16 -18.73
N ALA A 82 -4.12 -3.27 -19.26
CA ALA A 82 -2.96 -3.97 -18.69
C ALA A 82 -1.64 -3.31 -19.15
N ALA A 83 -0.55 -3.53 -18.42
CA ALA A 83 0.78 -3.16 -18.90
C ALA A 83 1.07 -3.85 -20.25
N SER A 84 1.62 -3.09 -21.22
CA SER A 84 1.95 -3.59 -22.56
C SER A 84 2.96 -4.75 -22.53
N SER A 85 3.77 -4.81 -21.49
CA SER A 85 4.62 -5.95 -21.15
C SER A 85 4.53 -6.23 -19.66
N LYS A 86 4.63 -7.51 -19.27
CA LYS A 86 4.61 -7.90 -17.85
C LYS A 86 5.82 -7.28 -17.14
N PRO A 87 5.62 -6.46 -16.09
CA PRO A 87 6.70 -5.86 -15.32
C PRO A 87 7.76 -6.86 -14.87
N VAL A 88 9.01 -6.41 -14.82
CA VAL A 88 10.13 -7.20 -14.29
C VAL A 88 10.74 -6.50 -13.08
N LEU A 89 11.34 -7.27 -12.17
CA LEU A 89 11.93 -6.72 -10.95
C LEU A 89 12.94 -5.62 -11.29
N GLY A 90 12.78 -4.46 -10.66
CA GLY A 90 13.60 -3.26 -10.89
C GLY A 90 13.03 -2.29 -11.93
N ASP A 91 11.95 -2.63 -12.64
CA ASP A 91 11.15 -1.61 -13.35
C ASP A 91 10.57 -0.60 -12.37
N THR A 92 10.50 0.67 -12.76
CA THR A 92 10.14 1.74 -11.84
C THR A 92 8.65 1.82 -11.55
N GLY A 93 8.30 2.01 -10.28
CA GLY A 93 6.92 1.90 -9.79
C GLY A 93 6.78 0.88 -8.66
N ILE A 94 5.56 0.75 -8.12
CA ILE A 94 5.24 -0.24 -7.09
C ILE A 94 5.24 -1.62 -7.74
N PHE A 95 6.27 -2.41 -7.45
CA PHE A 95 6.47 -3.74 -8.02
C PHE A 95 5.76 -4.83 -7.21
N ALA A 96 5.80 -4.74 -5.87
CA ALA A 96 5.14 -5.69 -4.99
C ALA A 96 4.60 -5.03 -3.71
N VAL A 97 3.56 -5.64 -3.14
CA VAL A 97 3.05 -5.28 -1.81
C VAL A 97 3.49 -6.30 -0.78
N LYS A 98 4.05 -5.84 0.34
CA LYS A 98 4.47 -6.70 1.45
C LYS A 98 3.30 -6.91 2.41
N LEU A 99 2.93 -8.16 2.61
CA LEU A 99 1.99 -8.60 3.65
C LEU A 99 2.78 -9.30 4.75
N LYS A 100 2.49 -8.93 5.99
CA LYS A 100 3.12 -9.55 7.14
C LYS A 100 2.55 -10.94 7.43
N SER A 101 3.40 -11.88 7.82
CA SER A 101 3.01 -13.21 8.26
C SER A 101 3.50 -13.49 9.68
N ASN A 102 2.67 -14.21 10.43
CA ASN A 102 3.04 -14.79 11.72
C ASN A 102 4.00 -15.98 11.57
N ASP A 103 3.80 -16.73 10.49
CA ASP A 103 4.49 -17.98 10.16
C ASP A 103 4.48 -18.10 8.62
N VAL A 104 5.63 -17.80 8.02
CA VAL A 104 5.77 -17.74 6.56
C VAL A 104 5.57 -19.12 5.93
N GLU A 105 6.02 -20.19 6.60
CA GLU A 105 5.84 -21.56 6.10
C GLU A 105 4.36 -21.96 6.14
N GLN A 106 3.66 -21.66 7.24
CA GLN A 106 2.21 -21.89 7.31
C GLN A 106 1.44 -21.10 6.25
N SER A 107 1.80 -19.83 6.03
CA SER A 107 1.20 -19.01 4.97
C SER A 107 1.44 -19.60 3.58
N TYR A 108 2.66 -20.08 3.32
CA TYR A 108 3.03 -20.73 2.08
C TYR A 108 2.20 -21.98 1.81
N GLN A 109 2.10 -22.89 2.78
CA GLN A 109 1.30 -24.11 2.67
C GLN A 109 -0.20 -23.80 2.53
N SER A 110 -0.70 -22.82 3.27
CA SER A 110 -2.10 -22.37 3.16
C SER A 110 -2.40 -21.83 1.76
N LEU A 111 -1.53 -21.01 1.17
CA LEU A 111 -1.77 -20.44 -0.16
C LEU A 111 -1.66 -21.51 -1.25
N LYS A 112 -0.68 -22.41 -1.15
CA LYS A 112 -0.56 -23.56 -2.07
C LYS A 112 -1.78 -24.47 -2.03
N SER A 113 -2.27 -24.83 -0.84
CA SER A 113 -3.46 -25.69 -0.71
C SER A 113 -4.75 -25.06 -1.25
N LYS A 114 -4.80 -23.73 -1.34
CA LYS A 114 -5.89 -22.96 -1.97
C LYS A 114 -5.70 -22.76 -3.49
N GLY A 115 -4.61 -23.26 -4.07
CA GLY A 115 -4.33 -23.14 -5.50
C GLY A 115 -3.81 -21.75 -5.93
N ALA A 116 -3.31 -20.93 -5.00
CA ALA A 116 -2.71 -19.64 -5.36
C ALA A 116 -1.41 -19.82 -6.18
N ASN A 117 -1.12 -18.87 -7.06
CA ASN A 117 0.10 -18.88 -7.87
C ASN A 117 1.31 -18.41 -7.05
N VAL A 118 1.97 -19.34 -6.35
CA VAL A 118 3.14 -19.06 -5.51
C VAL A 118 4.44 -19.18 -6.31
N LEU A 119 5.30 -18.15 -6.24
CA LEU A 119 6.56 -18.06 -6.96
C LEU A 119 7.73 -18.50 -6.06
N GLY A 120 8.18 -19.75 -6.24
CA GLY A 120 9.30 -20.32 -5.49
C GLY A 120 8.89 -20.95 -4.15
N LYS A 121 9.88 -21.19 -3.29
CA LYS A 121 9.71 -21.64 -1.90
C LYS A 121 10.09 -20.50 -0.94
N PRO A 122 9.73 -20.56 0.34
CA PRO A 122 10.23 -19.60 1.30
C PRO A 122 11.76 -19.58 1.36
N GLU A 123 12.33 -18.39 1.25
CA GLU A 123 13.79 -18.14 1.32
C GLU A 123 14.06 -17.00 2.31
N LYS A 124 15.34 -16.73 2.60
CA LYS A 124 15.75 -15.64 3.49
C LYS A 124 16.09 -14.40 2.68
N ALA A 125 15.46 -13.28 3.03
CA ALA A 125 15.85 -11.96 2.56
C ALA A 125 17.21 -11.54 3.17
N PRO A 126 17.85 -10.46 2.69
CA PRO A 126 19.14 -9.99 3.21
C PRO A 126 19.13 -9.60 4.71
N ASP A 127 17.98 -9.26 5.28
CA ASP A 127 17.81 -9.03 6.73
C ASP A 127 17.54 -10.32 7.54
N GLY A 128 17.60 -11.48 6.89
CA GLY A 128 17.48 -12.81 7.51
C GLY A 128 16.05 -13.31 7.70
N ARG A 129 15.03 -12.47 7.42
CA ARG A 129 13.61 -12.85 7.52
C ARG A 129 13.22 -13.80 6.40
N MET A 130 12.37 -14.78 6.74
CA MET A 130 11.75 -15.62 5.72
C MET A 130 10.73 -14.81 4.90
N HIS A 131 10.65 -15.10 3.61
CA HIS A 131 9.63 -14.55 2.72
C HIS A 131 9.43 -15.42 1.47
N PHE A 132 8.33 -15.19 0.75
CA PHE A 132 8.08 -15.72 -0.59
C PHE A 132 7.13 -14.78 -1.35
N PHE A 133 6.97 -15.00 -2.66
CA PHE A 133 6.08 -14.20 -3.50
C PHE A 133 4.88 -15.00 -4.00
N VAL A 134 3.75 -14.33 -4.17
CA VAL A 134 2.51 -14.90 -4.69
C VAL A 134 1.84 -13.89 -5.63
N GLU A 135 1.26 -14.37 -6.73
CA GLU A 135 0.46 -13.56 -7.64
C GLU A 135 -1.04 -13.69 -7.31
N ASP A 136 -1.75 -12.57 -7.42
CA ASP A 136 -3.22 -12.57 -7.43
C ASP A 136 -3.77 -12.91 -8.85
N PRO A 137 -5.11 -12.96 -9.03
CA PRO A 137 -5.72 -13.26 -10.33
C PRO A 137 -5.40 -12.25 -11.44
N TYR A 138 -4.94 -11.05 -11.08
CA TYR A 138 -4.56 -9.96 -11.99
C TYR A 138 -3.04 -9.90 -12.21
N ALA A 139 -2.30 -10.90 -11.74
CA ALA A 139 -0.84 -10.98 -11.77
C ALA A 139 -0.13 -9.86 -10.99
N ASN A 140 -0.82 -9.23 -10.03
CA ASN A 140 -0.18 -8.35 -9.05
C ASN A 140 0.63 -9.18 -8.07
N LEU A 141 1.83 -8.69 -7.74
CA LEU A 141 2.78 -9.42 -6.92
C LEU A 141 2.66 -9.02 -5.44
N PHE A 142 2.52 -10.02 -4.58
CA PHE A 142 2.55 -9.85 -3.13
C PHE A 142 3.72 -10.61 -2.55
N GLU A 143 4.47 -9.96 -1.68
CA GLU A 143 5.50 -10.58 -0.87
C GLU A 143 4.93 -10.92 0.50
N ILE A 144 4.93 -12.18 0.87
CA ILE A 144 4.57 -12.62 2.23
C ILE A 144 5.87 -12.72 3.03
N THR A 145 6.02 -11.89 4.06
CA THR A 145 7.27 -11.77 4.83
C THR A 145 7.00 -11.81 6.33
N GLU A 146 7.98 -12.24 7.13
CA GLU A 146 7.86 -12.25 8.60
C GLU A 146 7.51 -10.87 9.16
N GLY A 147 6.49 -10.84 10.02
CA GLY A 147 5.98 -9.63 10.65
C GLY A 147 6.20 -9.58 12.16
N HIS A 148 6.60 -8.42 12.67
CA HIS A 148 6.85 -8.22 14.11
C HIS A 148 5.84 -7.30 14.81
N SER A 149 5.00 -6.57 14.05
CA SER A 149 4.01 -5.64 14.60
C SER A 149 2.59 -6.12 14.30
N TRP A 150 1.76 -6.25 15.34
CA TRP A 150 0.42 -6.86 15.25
C TRP A 150 -0.58 -6.07 16.09
N PHE A 151 -1.76 -5.80 15.51
CA PHE A 151 -2.87 -5.17 16.22
C PHE A 151 -3.66 -6.21 17.02
N LYS A 152 -3.94 -7.35 16.38
CA LYS A 152 -4.61 -8.50 16.98
C LYS A 152 -4.07 -9.78 16.34
N ARG A 153 -4.06 -10.88 17.09
CA ARG A 153 -3.83 -12.21 16.52
C ARG A 153 -5.17 -12.83 16.11
N GLY A 154 -5.20 -13.40 14.92
CA GLY A 154 -6.36 -14.09 14.33
C GLY A 154 -5.97 -15.48 13.84
N THR A 155 -6.88 -16.10 13.09
CA THR A 155 -6.72 -17.45 12.56
C THR A 155 -6.06 -17.50 11.18
N PHE A 156 -6.09 -16.39 10.45
CA PHE A 156 -5.37 -16.29 9.17
C PHE A 156 -3.85 -16.18 9.45
N PRO A 157 -3.00 -16.86 8.66
CA PRO A 157 -1.56 -16.84 8.91
C PRO A 157 -0.93 -15.47 8.54
N ASN A 158 -1.58 -14.69 7.68
CA ASN A 158 -1.16 -13.35 7.25
C ASN A 158 -1.97 -12.21 7.90
N GLY A 159 -1.31 -11.06 8.08
CA GLY A 159 -1.90 -9.76 8.38
C GLY A 159 -2.03 -8.87 7.14
N GLY A 160 -2.29 -7.59 7.39
CA GLY A 160 -2.43 -6.55 6.35
C GLY A 160 -1.10 -6.08 5.78
N VAL A 161 -1.16 -4.98 5.03
CA VAL A 161 0.01 -4.37 4.37
C VAL A 161 1.02 -3.87 5.40
N SER A 162 2.26 -4.34 5.30
CA SER A 162 3.38 -3.87 6.11
C SER A 162 4.41 -3.09 5.30
N GLY A 163 4.32 -3.08 3.98
CA GLY A 163 5.27 -2.36 3.15
C GLY A 163 5.05 -2.53 1.66
N VAL A 164 5.96 -1.98 0.88
CA VAL A 164 5.98 -2.08 -0.59
C VAL A 164 7.40 -2.27 -1.09
N VAL A 165 7.54 -2.91 -2.24
CA VAL A 165 8.77 -2.95 -3.05
C VAL A 165 8.59 -2.00 -4.22
N ILE A 166 9.48 -1.02 -4.34
CA ILE A 166 9.43 0.01 -5.38
C ILE A 166 10.71 -0.06 -6.21
N GLY A 167 10.57 -0.18 -7.52
CA GLY A 167 11.69 -0.01 -8.43
C GLY A 167 12.02 1.47 -8.60
N VAL A 168 13.31 1.81 -8.58
CA VAL A 168 13.80 3.18 -8.76
C VAL A 168 14.92 3.20 -9.79
N SER A 169 15.01 4.27 -10.59
CA SER A 169 16.08 4.42 -11.60
C SER A 169 17.38 4.94 -11.01
N ASP A 170 17.32 5.66 -9.88
CA ASP A 170 18.45 6.27 -9.21
C ASP A 170 18.19 6.29 -7.70
N MET A 171 18.91 5.42 -6.97
CA MET A 171 18.73 5.27 -5.53
C MET A 171 19.03 6.56 -4.77
N GLU A 172 20.05 7.32 -5.19
CA GLU A 172 20.47 8.54 -4.48
C GLU A 172 19.43 9.66 -4.61
N LYS A 173 18.73 9.72 -5.75
CA LYS A 173 17.60 10.65 -5.94
C LYS A 173 16.33 10.20 -5.20
N ALA A 174 16.10 8.90 -5.09
CA ALA A 174 14.91 8.36 -4.44
C ALA A 174 14.96 8.46 -2.90
N LEU A 175 16.10 8.11 -2.29
CA LEU A 175 16.27 8.01 -0.84
C LEU A 175 15.79 9.25 -0.05
N PRO A 176 16.06 10.50 -0.48
CA PRO A 176 15.60 11.69 0.25
C PRO A 176 14.09 11.73 0.48
N LEU A 177 13.28 11.33 -0.49
CA LEU A 177 11.82 11.30 -0.34
C LEU A 177 11.41 10.28 0.73
N TYR A 178 11.82 9.03 0.54
CA TYR A 178 11.41 7.93 1.40
C TYR A 178 11.93 8.06 2.83
N LYS A 179 13.14 8.61 3.03
CA LYS A 179 13.71 8.83 4.36
C LYS A 179 13.21 10.12 5.03
N ASN A 180 13.17 11.23 4.30
CA ASN A 180 13.00 12.56 4.91
C ASN A 180 11.57 13.09 4.85
N ILE A 181 10.76 12.62 3.89
CA ILE A 181 9.32 12.95 3.81
C ILE A 181 8.51 11.85 4.48
N LEU A 182 8.77 10.57 4.16
CA LEU A 182 7.96 9.47 4.70
C LEU A 182 8.43 8.96 6.07
N GLY A 183 9.63 9.34 6.51
CA GLY A 183 10.14 9.01 7.84
C GLY A 183 10.73 7.60 7.97
N HIS A 184 10.93 6.88 6.86
CA HIS A 184 11.59 5.56 6.85
C HIS A 184 13.11 5.72 6.94
N GLN A 185 13.60 6.15 8.10
CA GLN A 185 14.99 6.58 8.29
C GLN A 185 15.96 5.43 8.58
N SER A 186 15.47 4.32 9.13
CA SER A 186 16.30 3.18 9.53
C SER A 186 16.60 2.30 8.32
N VAL A 187 17.88 2.18 7.96
CA VAL A 187 18.34 1.29 6.88
C VAL A 187 18.61 -0.09 7.46
N CYS A 188 17.83 -1.09 7.06
CA CYS A 188 18.04 -2.48 7.48
C CYS A 188 19.15 -3.16 6.67
N TYR A 189 19.21 -2.87 5.38
CA TYR A 189 20.33 -3.21 4.51
C TYR A 189 20.37 -2.22 3.34
N ASP A 190 21.57 -2.03 2.81
CA ASP A 190 21.85 -1.39 1.51
C ASP A 190 22.96 -2.23 0.87
N THR A 191 22.59 -3.09 -0.07
CA THR A 191 23.50 -4.09 -0.65
C THR A 191 23.34 -4.16 -2.16
N THR A 192 24.45 -4.37 -2.87
CA THR A 192 24.45 -4.52 -4.33
C THR A 192 25.02 -5.87 -4.72
N GLN A 193 24.20 -6.75 -5.28
CA GLN A 193 24.59 -8.10 -5.71
C GLN A 193 23.47 -8.77 -6.53
N LYS A 194 23.67 -10.05 -6.88
CA LYS A 194 22.59 -10.96 -7.29
C LYS A 194 21.99 -11.60 -6.05
N PHE A 195 20.67 -11.79 -6.07
CA PHE A 195 19.89 -12.18 -4.89
C PHE A 195 19.17 -13.49 -5.16
N SER A 196 19.57 -14.58 -4.48
CA SER A 196 18.98 -15.90 -4.67
C SER A 196 17.48 -15.91 -4.34
N ASP A 197 17.08 -15.14 -3.32
CA ASP A 197 15.70 -15.00 -2.87
C ASP A 197 14.76 -14.37 -3.93
N LEU A 198 15.33 -13.74 -4.96
CA LEU A 198 14.58 -13.09 -6.03
C LEU A 198 14.63 -13.87 -7.36
N GLU A 199 15.40 -14.94 -7.48
CA GLU A 199 15.65 -15.63 -8.76
C GLU A 199 14.38 -16.18 -9.43
N ASN A 200 13.35 -16.48 -8.65
CA ASN A 200 12.05 -16.97 -9.14
C ASN A 200 11.17 -15.85 -9.73
N LEU A 201 11.56 -14.58 -9.55
CA LEU A 201 10.87 -13.43 -10.14
C LEU A 201 11.33 -13.18 -11.56
N LYS A 202 10.44 -12.62 -12.37
CA LYS A 202 10.80 -12.19 -13.73
C LYS A 202 11.84 -11.05 -13.65
N GLY A 203 13.01 -11.26 -14.27
CA GLY A 203 14.16 -10.35 -14.16
C GLY A 203 15.02 -10.53 -12.90
N GLY A 204 14.68 -11.48 -12.01
CA GLY A 204 15.32 -11.64 -10.70
C GLY A 204 16.78 -12.13 -10.71
N LYS A 205 17.37 -12.37 -11.89
CA LYS A 205 18.75 -12.85 -12.07
C LYS A 205 19.76 -11.73 -12.39
N ASP A 206 19.26 -10.52 -12.55
CA ASP A 206 20.09 -9.33 -12.73
C ASP A 206 20.78 -8.98 -11.40
N THR A 207 21.79 -8.12 -11.48
CA THR A 207 22.38 -7.45 -10.33
C THR A 207 21.53 -6.25 -9.92
N PHE A 208 21.22 -6.15 -8.63
CA PHE A 208 20.42 -5.05 -8.07
C PHE A 208 21.17 -4.37 -6.93
N ARG A 209 20.91 -3.07 -6.70
CA ARG A 209 21.07 -2.47 -5.38
C ARG A 209 19.71 -2.50 -4.68
N ARG A 210 19.64 -3.13 -3.52
CA ARG A 210 18.44 -3.21 -2.68
C ARG A 210 18.65 -2.42 -1.40
N VAL A 211 17.71 -1.55 -1.07
CA VAL A 211 17.70 -0.78 0.19
C VAL A 211 16.38 -0.98 0.90
N LEU A 212 16.40 -1.59 2.08
CA LEU A 212 15.21 -1.72 2.93
C LEU A 212 15.21 -0.65 4.01
N LEU A 213 14.19 0.20 3.96
CA LEU A 213 13.97 1.29 4.90
C LEU A 213 12.82 0.95 5.84
N LYS A 214 12.97 1.22 7.13
CA LYS A 214 11.92 1.09 8.16
C LYS A 214 11.69 2.42 8.87
N VAL A 215 10.46 2.61 9.34
CA VAL A 215 10.13 3.72 10.25
C VAL A 215 10.92 3.57 11.56
N SER A 216 11.47 4.68 12.05
CA SER A 216 12.14 4.74 13.35
C SER A 216 11.14 5.06 14.48
N GLY A 217 11.23 4.34 15.59
CA GLY A 217 10.45 4.62 16.81
C GLY A 217 9.02 4.03 16.83
N PRO A 218 8.20 4.40 17.83
CA PRO A 218 6.87 3.83 18.03
C PRO A 218 5.87 4.38 17.00
N CYS A 219 4.89 3.56 16.62
CA CYS A 219 3.76 3.97 15.80
C CYS A 219 2.99 5.11 16.48
N ARG A 220 2.68 6.17 15.73
CA ARG A 220 1.95 7.34 16.22
C ARG A 220 0.65 7.52 15.43
N GLY A 221 -0.18 8.45 15.89
CA GLY A 221 -1.40 8.84 15.19
C GLY A 221 -2.58 7.93 15.48
N ALA A 222 -3.76 8.38 15.05
CA ALA A 222 -5.04 7.77 15.41
C ALA A 222 -5.08 6.27 15.11
N PHE A 223 -4.47 5.85 14.00
CA PHE A 223 -4.45 4.45 13.54
C PHE A 223 -3.11 3.76 13.73
N GLY A 224 -2.11 4.38 14.36
CA GLY A 224 -0.76 3.82 14.46
C GLY A 224 -0.73 2.40 15.02
N ASN A 225 -1.55 2.10 16.02
CA ASN A 225 -1.65 0.73 16.58
C ASN A 225 -2.22 -0.30 15.58
N LEU A 226 -3.12 0.11 14.69
CA LEU A 226 -3.72 -0.75 13.68
C LEU A 226 -2.78 -0.94 12.49
N LEU A 227 -2.26 0.16 11.94
CA LEU A 227 -1.38 0.13 10.76
C LEU A 227 -0.03 -0.51 11.09
N GLY A 228 0.49 -0.27 12.31
CA GLY A 228 1.74 -0.85 12.77
C GLY A 228 2.97 -0.24 12.10
N SER A 229 4.13 -0.88 12.32
CA SER A 229 5.39 -0.46 11.70
C SER A 229 5.40 -0.83 10.22
N THR A 230 5.93 0.06 9.38
CA THR A 230 5.99 -0.13 7.93
C THR A 230 7.39 -0.06 7.37
N GLU A 231 7.56 -0.66 6.19
CA GLU A 231 8.81 -0.73 5.47
C GLU A 231 8.66 -0.41 3.98
N ILE A 232 9.72 0.13 3.39
CA ILE A 232 9.80 0.42 1.95
C ILE A 232 11.11 -0.19 1.47
N GLU A 233 11.01 -1.11 0.52
CA GLU A 233 12.18 -1.66 -0.15
C GLU A 233 12.35 -1.00 -1.51
N LEU A 234 13.47 -0.34 -1.72
CA LEU A 234 13.84 0.26 -2.99
C LEU A 234 14.76 -0.70 -3.74
N VAL A 235 14.48 -0.90 -5.03
CA VAL A 235 15.25 -1.79 -5.90
C VAL A 235 15.71 -1.01 -7.14
N GLU A 236 17.02 -0.89 -7.30
CA GLU A 236 17.64 -0.28 -8.48
C GLU A 236 18.35 -1.38 -9.29
N THR A 237 17.92 -1.62 -10.52
CA THR A 237 18.61 -2.57 -11.43
C THR A 237 19.92 -1.97 -11.93
N LYS A 238 20.98 -2.80 -12.01
CA LYS A 238 22.31 -2.38 -12.47
C LYS A 238 22.67 -2.83 -13.87
N GLU A 239 21.90 -3.76 -14.45
CA GLU A 239 22.25 -4.41 -15.73
C GLU A 239 21.47 -3.85 -16.92
N ARG A 240 20.41 -3.05 -16.68
CA ARG A 240 19.52 -2.55 -17.73
C ARG A 240 18.92 -1.19 -17.38
N LYS A 241 18.39 -0.53 -18.40
CA LYS A 241 17.50 0.62 -18.19
C LYS A 241 16.13 0.09 -17.74
N PRO A 242 15.58 0.55 -16.60
CA PRO A 242 14.26 0.13 -16.16
C PRO A 242 13.16 0.72 -17.04
N ALA A 243 12.12 -0.07 -17.31
CA ALA A 243 10.88 0.45 -17.88
C ALA A 243 10.03 1.07 -16.75
N LYS A 244 9.12 1.98 -17.10
CA LYS A 244 8.14 2.49 -16.14
C LYS A 244 6.94 1.55 -16.12
N ILE A 245 6.58 1.01 -14.96
CA ILE A 245 5.45 0.10 -14.82
C ILE A 245 4.14 0.77 -15.30
N TYR A 246 4.01 2.08 -15.12
CA TYR A 246 2.82 2.86 -15.48
C TYR A 246 2.79 3.38 -16.92
N GLU A 247 3.80 3.06 -17.74
CA GLU A 247 3.90 3.58 -19.11
C GLU A 247 2.65 3.25 -19.93
N SER A 248 2.12 4.27 -20.63
CA SER A 248 0.92 4.17 -21.48
C SER A 248 -0.36 3.75 -20.75
N ARG A 249 -0.45 3.99 -19.43
CA ARG A 249 -1.62 3.68 -18.61
C ARG A 249 -2.07 4.88 -17.78
N ASN A 250 -3.35 4.89 -17.44
CA ASN A 250 -3.95 5.85 -16.53
C ASN A 250 -3.97 5.29 -15.09
N TRP A 251 -4.02 6.18 -14.11
CA TRP A 251 -4.32 5.80 -12.74
C TRP A 251 -5.66 5.04 -12.68
N GLY A 252 -5.70 3.91 -11.99
CA GLY A 252 -6.88 3.02 -11.96
C GLY A 252 -6.84 1.86 -12.96
N ASP A 253 -5.91 1.87 -13.92
CA ASP A 253 -5.64 0.71 -14.78
C ASP A 253 -5.02 -0.46 -14.00
N LEU A 254 -5.00 -1.66 -14.60
CA LEU A 254 -4.65 -2.91 -13.90
C LEU A 254 -3.26 -2.87 -13.27
N GLY A 255 -3.15 -3.05 -11.95
CA GLY A 255 -1.88 -2.94 -11.24
C GLY A 255 -1.97 -2.21 -9.89
N PHE A 256 -0.86 -2.09 -9.18
CA PHE A 256 -0.76 -1.19 -8.02
C PHE A 256 -0.71 0.26 -8.48
N ILE A 257 -1.71 1.08 -8.13
CA ILE A 257 -1.88 2.44 -8.69
C ILE A 257 -1.29 3.54 -7.80
N HIS A 258 -1.14 3.29 -6.49
CA HIS A 258 -0.46 4.17 -5.54
C HIS A 258 -0.21 3.45 -4.21
N VAL A 259 0.67 3.99 -3.38
CA VAL A 259 0.78 3.66 -1.95
C VAL A 259 0.30 4.86 -1.13
N CYS A 260 -0.59 4.63 -0.17
CA CYS A 260 -1.21 5.68 0.62
C CYS A 260 -0.74 5.65 2.08
N PHE A 261 -0.38 6.82 2.60
CA PHE A 261 -0.03 7.01 4.00
C PHE A 261 -1.12 7.77 4.77
N ASP A 262 -1.49 7.26 5.95
CA ASP A 262 -2.32 8.02 6.89
C ASP A 262 -1.45 9.08 7.55
N ILE A 263 -1.89 10.34 7.49
CA ILE A 263 -1.14 11.47 8.03
C ILE A 263 -2.00 12.37 8.92
N ARG A 264 -1.32 13.16 9.75
CA ARG A 264 -1.89 14.33 10.43
C ARG A 264 -1.03 15.56 10.16
N GLY A 265 -1.67 16.68 9.84
CA GLY A 265 -1.00 17.93 9.52
C GLY A 265 -0.70 18.10 8.03
N MET A 266 -1.69 17.89 7.15
CA MET A 266 -1.51 17.94 5.69
C MET A 266 -0.85 19.24 5.21
N LYS A 267 -1.18 20.38 5.80
CA LYS A 267 -0.56 21.69 5.44
C LYS A 267 0.93 21.74 5.74
N LEU A 268 1.38 21.11 6.82
CA LEU A 268 2.80 21.06 7.19
C LEU A 268 3.55 20.12 6.23
N LEU A 269 2.94 18.98 5.89
CA LEU A 269 3.46 18.08 4.87
C LEU A 269 3.58 18.79 3.51
N ALA A 270 2.54 19.50 3.06
CA ALA A 270 2.55 20.25 1.80
C ALA A 270 3.71 21.25 1.74
N LYS A 271 3.94 21.99 2.83
CA LYS A 271 5.08 22.92 2.95
C LYS A 271 6.42 22.17 2.85
N LYS A 272 6.58 21.09 3.60
CA LYS A 272 7.81 20.27 3.58
C LYS A 272 8.10 19.70 2.20
N CYS A 273 7.09 19.14 1.55
CA CYS A 273 7.16 18.61 0.18
C CYS A 273 7.56 19.70 -0.82
N THR A 274 6.98 20.89 -0.73
CA THR A 274 7.33 22.04 -1.59
C THR A 274 8.79 22.48 -1.40
N GLU A 275 9.26 22.55 -0.16
CA GLU A 275 10.65 22.96 0.16
C GLU A 275 11.72 22.02 -0.43
N VAL A 276 11.39 20.75 -0.63
CA VAL A 276 12.32 19.74 -1.16
C VAL A 276 12.07 19.40 -2.64
N GLY A 277 11.18 20.13 -3.31
CA GLY A 277 10.91 19.97 -4.75
C GLY A 277 9.92 18.86 -5.11
N ASN A 278 9.17 18.31 -4.14
CA ASN A 278 8.13 17.29 -4.34
C ASN A 278 6.73 17.84 -4.04
N ALA A 279 6.40 19.05 -4.52
CA ALA A 279 5.11 19.68 -4.26
C ALA A 279 3.92 18.78 -4.67
N PHE A 280 2.78 18.96 -4.00
CA PHE A 280 1.58 18.18 -4.27
C PHE A 280 1.14 18.33 -5.73
N THR A 281 0.85 17.21 -6.37
CA THR A 281 0.37 17.13 -7.75
C THR A 281 -1.15 17.11 -7.85
N VAL A 282 -1.80 16.60 -6.80
CA VAL A 282 -3.25 16.64 -6.55
C VAL A 282 -3.46 17.01 -5.08
N ASP A 283 -4.43 17.87 -4.81
CA ASP A 283 -4.79 18.30 -3.45
C ASP A 283 -6.31 18.49 -3.38
N SER A 284 -6.98 17.70 -2.53
CA SER A 284 -8.43 17.80 -2.34
C SER A 284 -8.87 18.99 -1.48
N SER A 285 -7.94 19.81 -1.01
CA SER A 285 -8.17 20.93 -0.10
C SER A 285 -8.93 20.50 1.17
N ASN A 286 -9.80 21.36 1.73
CA ASN A 286 -10.30 21.18 3.11
C ASN A 286 -11.41 20.12 3.30
N SER A 287 -11.94 19.50 2.25
CA SER A 287 -12.84 18.34 2.40
C SER A 287 -13.06 17.62 1.09
N PHE A 288 -12.67 16.35 1.04
CA PHE A 288 -13.20 15.39 0.09
C PHE A 288 -14.14 14.42 0.80
N ASP A 289 -15.27 14.16 0.15
CA ASP A 289 -16.22 13.15 0.59
C ASP A 289 -15.83 11.81 -0.05
N MET A 290 -15.20 10.92 0.72
CA MET A 290 -14.99 9.52 0.32
C MET A 290 -16.26 8.71 0.62
N GLY A 291 -17.40 9.20 0.14
CA GLY A 291 -18.73 8.65 0.37
C GLY A 291 -19.24 8.78 1.81
N LYS A 292 -18.77 7.90 2.71
CA LYS A 292 -19.21 7.84 4.13
C LYS A 292 -18.11 8.20 5.13
N ALA A 293 -16.88 8.30 4.65
CA ALA A 293 -15.74 8.86 5.37
C ALA A 293 -15.39 10.23 4.78
N ALA A 294 -14.97 11.16 5.63
CA ALA A 294 -14.53 12.48 5.20
C ALA A 294 -13.06 12.66 5.54
N GLY A 295 -12.30 13.27 4.63
CA GLY A 295 -10.87 13.48 4.80
C GLY A 295 -10.32 14.55 3.86
N HIS A 296 -9.01 14.70 3.90
CA HIS A 296 -8.21 15.48 2.96
C HIS A 296 -7.21 14.52 2.34
N PHE A 297 -7.22 14.35 1.02
CA PHE A 297 -6.21 13.57 0.32
C PHE A 297 -5.34 14.44 -0.59
N SER A 298 -4.10 14.01 -0.79
CA SER A 298 -3.17 14.62 -1.73
C SER A 298 -2.23 13.58 -2.33
N TYR A 299 -1.57 13.93 -3.43
CA TYR A 299 -0.58 13.09 -4.09
C TYR A 299 0.74 13.83 -4.27
N ILE A 300 1.84 13.08 -4.21
CA ILE A 300 3.14 13.45 -4.78
C ILE A 300 3.60 12.36 -5.74
N GLU A 301 4.62 12.70 -6.52
CA GLU A 301 5.39 11.80 -7.37
C GLU A 301 6.79 11.63 -6.78
N ASP A 302 7.29 10.40 -6.77
CA ASP A 302 8.72 10.16 -6.59
C ASP A 302 9.50 10.54 -7.87
N PRO A 303 10.86 10.49 -7.87
CA PRO A 303 11.65 10.87 -9.05
C PRO A 303 11.31 10.08 -10.33
N ASP A 304 10.73 8.89 -10.19
CA ASP A 304 10.33 8.01 -11.28
C ASP A 304 8.84 8.09 -11.63
N GLN A 305 8.11 9.00 -10.97
CA GLN A 305 6.65 9.22 -11.09
C GLN A 305 5.80 8.10 -10.46
N THR A 306 6.35 7.37 -9.50
CA THR A 306 5.56 6.52 -8.61
C THR A 306 4.65 7.38 -7.76
N LEU A 307 3.36 7.04 -7.70
CA LEU A 307 2.37 7.82 -6.97
C LEU A 307 2.33 7.46 -5.49
N ILE A 308 2.47 8.48 -4.66
CA ILE A 308 2.39 8.39 -3.20
C ILE A 308 1.22 9.27 -2.76
N GLU A 309 0.19 8.64 -2.21
CA GLU A 309 -0.98 9.30 -1.68
C GLU A 309 -0.80 9.59 -0.18
N PHE A 310 -1.39 10.68 0.27
CA PHE A 310 -1.55 11.00 1.69
C PHE A 310 -3.02 11.21 1.98
N VAL A 311 -3.50 10.64 3.08
CA VAL A 311 -4.88 10.84 3.56
C VAL A 311 -4.85 11.30 5.01
N GLU A 312 -5.47 12.45 5.27
CA GLU A 312 -5.81 12.92 6.61
C GLU A 312 -7.28 12.61 6.89
N THR A 313 -7.52 11.52 7.64
CA THR A 313 -8.88 11.09 7.97
C THR A 313 -9.51 12.01 9.02
N HIS A 314 -10.72 12.50 8.75
CA HIS A 314 -11.50 13.33 9.69
C HIS A 314 -12.66 12.57 10.33
N LYS A 315 -13.25 11.60 9.63
CA LYS A 315 -14.43 10.87 10.06
C LYS A 315 -14.35 9.40 9.62
N ILE A 316 -14.67 8.48 10.53
CA ILE A 316 -14.60 7.03 10.29
C ILE A 316 -15.95 6.38 10.61
N PRO A 317 -16.46 5.46 9.77
CA PRO A 317 -17.60 4.62 10.14
C PRO A 317 -17.18 3.56 11.17
N ILE A 318 -17.81 3.55 12.34
CA ILE A 318 -17.62 2.47 13.34
C ILE A 318 -18.60 1.33 13.04
N ILE A 319 -19.88 1.65 12.87
CA ILE A 319 -20.91 0.71 12.42
C ILE A 319 -21.70 1.40 11.31
N GLU A 320 -21.32 1.12 10.06
CA GLU A 320 -21.86 1.79 8.88
C GLU A 320 -23.38 1.61 8.77
N LYS A 321 -23.87 0.39 9.01
CA LYS A 321 -25.30 0.03 8.93
C LYS A 321 -26.18 0.78 9.92
N LEU A 322 -25.61 1.26 11.02
CA LEU A 322 -26.32 2.04 12.05
C LEU A 322 -26.05 3.55 11.94
N GLY A 323 -25.29 3.98 10.92
CA GLY A 323 -24.90 5.38 10.77
C GLY A 323 -24.03 5.90 11.93
N LEU A 324 -23.31 5.03 12.64
CA LEU A 324 -22.44 5.42 13.75
C LEU A 324 -21.05 5.76 13.24
N PHE A 325 -20.66 7.03 13.41
CA PHE A 325 -19.38 7.57 12.95
C PHE A 325 -18.59 8.22 14.07
N LEU A 326 -17.27 8.12 13.99
CA LEU A 326 -16.35 8.80 14.87
C LEU A 326 -15.70 9.98 14.14
N ASN A 327 -15.84 11.19 14.69
CA ASN A 327 -15.08 12.36 14.24
C ASN A 327 -13.74 12.44 15.00
N ILE A 328 -12.64 12.47 14.25
CA ILE A 328 -11.29 12.52 14.80
C ILE A 328 -10.53 13.81 14.45
N LYS A 329 -11.17 14.76 13.74
CA LYS A 329 -10.54 15.98 13.24
C LYS A 329 -9.80 16.79 14.30
N ASN A 330 -10.37 16.88 15.51
CA ASN A 330 -9.85 17.72 16.61
C ASN A 330 -9.06 16.92 17.67
N ARG A 331 -8.72 15.65 17.39
CA ARG A 331 -7.89 14.85 18.32
C ARG A 331 -6.43 15.26 18.26
N ALA A 332 -5.72 15.02 19.37
CA ALA A 332 -4.27 15.17 19.43
C ALA A 332 -3.59 14.34 18.32
N PRO A 333 -2.78 14.94 17.42
CA PRO A 333 -2.28 14.29 16.22
C PRO A 333 -1.53 12.98 16.45
N GLU A 334 -0.79 12.85 17.55
CA GLU A 334 0.03 11.67 17.84
C GLU A 334 -0.72 10.58 18.62
N LYS A 335 -1.89 10.88 19.20
CA LYS A 335 -2.55 10.00 20.17
C LYS A 335 -3.35 8.89 19.47
N PRO A 336 -3.04 7.61 19.69
CA PRO A 336 -3.79 6.52 19.10
C PRO A 336 -5.24 6.48 19.57
N LEU A 337 -6.09 5.92 18.72
CA LEU A 337 -7.44 5.52 19.10
C LEU A 337 -7.37 4.30 20.02
N PRO A 338 -8.26 4.20 21.03
CA PRO A 338 -8.34 3.00 21.86
C PRO A 338 -8.54 1.73 21.02
N ASN A 339 -7.76 0.68 21.31
CA ASN A 339 -7.79 -0.57 20.54
C ASN A 339 -9.18 -1.23 20.51
N TRP A 340 -9.97 -1.13 21.59
CA TRP A 340 -11.33 -1.69 21.60
C TRP A 340 -12.24 -1.04 20.54
N MET A 341 -12.05 0.25 20.28
CA MET A 341 -12.86 1.01 19.33
C MET A 341 -12.46 0.69 17.90
N LEU A 342 -11.16 0.59 17.61
CA LEU A 342 -10.68 0.07 16.32
C LEU A 342 -11.09 -1.39 16.12
N GLY A 343 -11.15 -2.17 17.20
CA GLY A 343 -11.65 -3.54 17.19
C GLY A 343 -13.12 -3.66 16.78
N MET A 344 -13.94 -2.63 16.98
CA MET A 344 -15.35 -2.62 16.55
C MET A 344 -15.51 -2.64 15.03
N LEU A 345 -14.48 -2.29 14.25
CA LEU A 345 -14.51 -2.48 12.79
C LEU A 345 -14.78 -3.94 12.41
N SER A 346 -14.46 -4.90 13.28
CA SER A 346 -14.75 -6.32 13.06
C SER A 346 -16.23 -6.65 12.94
N LEU A 347 -17.13 -5.75 13.37
CA LEU A 347 -18.58 -5.89 13.21
C LEU A 347 -19.01 -5.81 11.73
N ASN A 348 -18.18 -5.22 10.87
CA ASN A 348 -18.44 -5.15 9.42
C ASN A 348 -17.90 -6.36 8.65
N ARG A 349 -17.27 -7.34 9.34
CA ARG A 349 -16.61 -8.49 8.71
C ARG A 349 -17.56 -9.29 7.81
N VAL A 350 -17.11 -9.59 6.60
CA VAL A 350 -17.76 -10.49 5.65
C VAL A 350 -17.22 -11.90 5.82
N LYS A 351 -18.11 -12.89 5.82
CA LYS A 351 -17.75 -14.32 5.86
C LYS A 351 -18.00 -14.91 4.47
N ASP A 352 -17.09 -15.77 4.02
CA ASP A 352 -17.19 -16.49 2.75
C ASP A 352 -17.92 -17.83 2.87
#